data_AF-A0A1B1UIK4-F1
#
_entry.id   AF-A0A1B1UIK4-F1
#
_cell.length_a   1.000
_cell.length_b   1.000
_cell.length_c   1.000
_cell.angle_alpha   90.00
_cell.angle_beta   90.00
_cell.angle_gamma   90.00
#
_symmetry.space_group_name_H-M   'P 1'
#
loop_
_entity.id
_entity.type
_entity.pdbx_description
1 polymer ?
#
loop_
_entity_poly.entity_id
_entity_poly.type
_entity_poly.pdbx_seq_one_letter_code
_entity_poly.pdbx_strand_id
1 'polypeptide(L)' 'MGQQLQGWRSASAQRAWLSMLIDAMEEISRPERRDEACDAQLLAALRAQLAHPPLASTPYTSAYSLRN' A
#
# COMPACT_ATOMS: atom_id res chain seq x y z
N MET A 1 -4.28 -4.29 22.79
CA MET A 1 -4.38 -3.91 21.36
C MET A 1 -5.37 -4.75 20.52
N GLY A 2 -5.87 -5.91 20.99
CA GLY A 2 -6.72 -6.81 20.17
C GLY A 2 -8.21 -6.47 20.04
N GLN A 3 -8.76 -5.57 20.86
CA GLN A 3 -10.19 -5.23 20.83
C GLN A 3 -10.56 -4.27 19.69
N GLN A 4 -9.63 -3.41 19.28
CA GLN A 4 -9.85 -2.43 18.21
C GLN A 4 -9.99 -3.09 16.82
N LEU A 5 -9.31 -4.23 16.62
CA LEU A 5 -9.39 -5.03 15.38
C LEU A 5 -10.74 -5.72 15.19
N GLN A 6 -11.46 -6.05 16.27
CA GLN A 6 -12.75 -6.74 16.18
C GLN A 6 -13.89 -5.78 15.80
N GLY A 7 -13.86 -4.53 16.27
CA GLY A 7 -14.85 -3.51 15.90
C GLY A 7 -14.85 -3.17 14.39
N TRP A 8 -13.67 -3.26 13.76
CA TRP A 8 -13.47 -3.06 12.33
C TRP A 8 -14.05 -4.16 11.44
N ARG A 9 -14.38 -5.33 12.01
CA ARG A 9 -14.95 -6.45 11.24
C ARG A 9 -16.45 -6.31 11.00
N SER A 10 -17.11 -5.33 11.59
CA SER A 10 -18.50 -5.02 11.25
C SER A 10 -18.58 -4.40 9.84
N ALA A 11 -19.61 -4.78 9.07
CA ALA A 11 -19.78 -4.27 7.70
C ALA A 11 -19.89 -2.72 7.65
N SER A 12 -20.45 -2.10 8.69
CA SER A 12 -20.53 -0.65 8.84
C SER A 12 -19.15 -0.02 9.09
N ALA A 13 -18.34 -0.60 9.97
CA ALA A 13 -16.98 -0.12 10.21
C ALA A 13 -16.08 -0.31 8.99
N GLN A 14 -16.23 -1.43 8.26
CA GLN A 14 -15.50 -1.67 7.00
C GLN A 14 -15.86 -0.61 5.95
N ARG A 15 -17.15 -0.28 5.82
CA ARG A 15 -17.60 0.74 4.85
C ARG A 15 -17.12 2.13 5.23
N ALA A 16 -17.22 2.50 6.52
CA ALA A 16 -16.71 3.78 7.02
C ALA A 16 -15.19 3.89 6.82
N TRP A 17 -14.46 2.79 7.04
CA TRP A 17 -13.04 2.76 6.77
C TRP A 17 -12.71 2.89 5.28
N LEU A 18 -13.43 2.16 4.42
CA LEU A 18 -13.22 2.24 2.97
C LEU A 18 -13.51 3.64 2.44
N SER A 19 -14.58 4.29 2.90
CA SER A 19 -14.87 5.69 2.55
C SER A 19 -13.75 6.61 2.99
N MET A 20 -13.27 6.50 4.24
CA MET A 20 -12.14 7.29 4.73
C MET A 20 -10.86 7.06 3.90
N LEU A 21 -10.60 5.82 3.47
CA LEU A 21 -9.47 5.49 2.61
C LEU A 21 -9.60 6.16 1.24
N ILE A 22 -10.79 6.12 0.64
CA ILE A 22 -11.07 6.76 -0.65
C ILE A 22 -10.88 8.27 -0.53
N ASP A 23 -11.47 8.90 0.50
CA ASP A 23 -11.33 10.35 0.73
C ASP A 23 -9.85 10.75 0.86
N ALA A 24 -9.06 9.95 1.60
CA ALA A 24 -7.62 10.17 1.73
C ALA A 24 -6.88 10.00 0.40
N MET A 25 -7.23 8.98 -0.39
CA MET A 25 -6.67 8.76 -1.72
C MET A 25 -7.00 9.90 -2.69
N GLU A 26 -8.22 10.43 -2.65
CA GLU A 26 -8.62 11.57 -3.46
C GLU A 26 -7.86 12.84 -3.04
N GLU A 27 -7.73 13.11 -1.74
CA GLU A 27 -6.97 14.25 -1.22
C GLU A 27 -5.50 14.24 -1.67
N ILE A 28 -4.81 13.09 -1.58
CA ILE A 28 -3.41 12.98 -2.03
C ILE A 28 -3.28 12.96 -3.56
N SER A 29 -4.35 12.64 -4.28
CA SER A 29 -4.35 12.65 -5.75
C SER A 29 -4.44 14.06 -6.35
N ARG A 30 -4.80 15.05 -5.53
CA ARG A 30 -4.93 16.44 -5.94
C ARG A 30 -3.61 16.96 -6.53
N PRO A 31 -3.65 17.71 -7.65
CA PRO A 31 -2.45 18.17 -8.34
C PRO A 31 -1.58 19.04 -7.45
N GLU A 32 -2.15 19.84 -6.55
CA GLU A 32 -1.43 20.68 -5.62
C GLU A 32 -0.58 19.88 -4.62
N ARG A 33 -1.03 18.66 -4.26
CA ARG A 33 -0.31 17.73 -3.39
C ARG A 33 0.67 16.86 -4.18
N ARG A 34 0.38 16.57 -5.45
CA ARG A 34 1.26 15.78 -6.33
C ARG A 34 2.42 16.58 -6.91
N ASP A 35 2.24 17.89 -7.09
CA ASP A 35 3.27 18.81 -7.58
C ASP A 35 4.31 19.13 -6.50
N GLU A 36 3.97 18.86 -5.22
CA GLU A 36 4.91 18.96 -4.11
C GLU A 36 6.09 18.02 -4.34
N ALA A 37 7.28 18.62 -4.49
CA ALA A 37 8.50 17.87 -4.76
C ALA A 37 8.79 16.89 -3.62
N CYS A 38 8.76 15.60 -3.92
CA CYS A 38 9.26 14.59 -2.99
C CYS A 38 10.75 14.81 -2.75
N ASP A 39 11.21 14.56 -1.51
CA ASP A 39 12.63 14.62 -1.18
C ASP A 39 13.43 13.73 -2.13
N ALA A 40 14.33 14.36 -2.90
CA ALA A 40 15.04 13.71 -3.99
C ALA A 40 15.96 12.60 -3.48
N GLN A 41 16.51 12.75 -2.27
CA GLN A 41 17.39 11.77 -1.64
C GLN A 41 16.60 10.54 -1.19
N LEU A 42 15.43 10.73 -0.59
CA LEU A 42 14.50 9.67 -0.23
C LEU A 42 14.03 8.90 -1.47
N LEU A 43 13.66 9.63 -2.53
CA LEU A 43 13.23 9.02 -3.80
C LEU A 43 14.35 8.19 -4.43
N ALA A 44 15.60 8.67 -4.41
CA ALA A 44 16.76 7.95 -4.89
C ALA A 44 17.03 6.68 -4.06
N ALA A 45 16.97 6.78 -2.73
CA ALA A 45 17.14 5.63 -1.83
C ALA A 45 16.05 4.57 -2.01
N LEU A 46 14.79 5.00 -2.21
CA LEU A 46 13.68 4.09 -2.50
C LEU A 46 13.88 3.38 -3.84
N ARG A 47 14.25 4.12 -4.89
CA ARG A 47 14.53 3.54 -6.21
C ARG A 47 15.68 2.54 -6.15
N ALA A 48 16.74 2.83 -5.38
CA ALA A 48 17.84 1.88 -5.16
C ALA A 48 17.38 0.59 -4.47
N GLN A 49 16.49 0.70 -3.47
CA GLN A 49 15.90 -0.48 -2.81
C GLN A 49 15.01 -1.29 -3.74
N LEU A 50 14.18 -0.64 -4.57
CA LEU A 50 13.31 -1.31 -5.54
C LEU A 50 14.08 -1.93 -6.70
N ALA A 51 15.20 -1.32 -7.10
CA ALA A 51 16.10 -1.86 -8.11
C ALA A 51 16.94 -3.03 -7.57
N HIS A 52 16.94 -3.27 -6.25
CA HIS A 52 17.60 -4.42 -5.69
C HIS A 52 16.93 -5.67 -6.23
N PRO A 53 17.64 -6.52 -7.00
CA PRO A 53 17.05 -7.76 -7.48
C PRO A 53 16.56 -8.54 -6.26
N PRO A 54 15.38 -9.17 -6.34
CA PRO A 54 14.97 -10.08 -5.27
C PRO A 54 16.15 -11.02 -5.04
N LEU A 55 16.63 -11.10 -3.79
CA LEU A 55 17.51 -12.19 -3.37
C LEU A 55 16.91 -13.45 -3.98
N ALA A 56 17.72 -14.30 -4.61
CA ALA A 56 17.29 -15.52 -5.27
C ALA A 56 16.49 -16.39 -4.28
N SER A 57 15.22 -16.04 -4.10
CA SER A 57 14.29 -16.70 -3.24
C SER A 57 13.90 -17.92 -4.04
N THR A 58 14.09 -19.06 -3.39
CA THR A 58 13.38 -20.29 -3.73
C THR A 58 12.00 -19.94 -4.29
N PRO A 59 11.62 -20.51 -5.45
CA PRO A 59 10.41 -20.09 -6.14
C PRO A 59 9.25 -20.21 -5.16
N TYR A 60 8.75 -19.07 -4.69
CA TYR A 60 7.52 -18.99 -3.93
C TYR A 60 6.42 -19.19 -4.94
N THR A 61 6.19 -20.45 -5.32
CA THR A 61 5.09 -20.83 -6.18
C THR A 61 3.82 -20.57 -5.38
N SER A 62 3.18 -19.43 -5.63
CA SER A 62 1.79 -19.25 -5.21
C SER A 62 1.00 -20.45 -5.73
N ALA A 63 0.18 -21.07 -4.88
CA ALA A 63 -0.68 -22.19 -5.29
C ALA A 63 -1.60 -21.83 -6.48
N TYR A 64 -1.82 -20.54 -6.73
CA TYR A 64 -2.57 -20.02 -7.87
C TYR A 64 -1.77 -19.93 -9.17
N SER A 65 -0.44 -20.01 -9.13
CA SER A 65 0.42 -19.85 -10.31
C SER A 65 0.62 -21.14 -11.10
N LEU A 66 0.26 -22.30 -10.53
CA LEU A 66 0.42 -23.63 -11.15
C LEU A 66 -0.84 -24.13 -11.87
N ARG A 67 -1.87 -23.27 -12.03
CA ARG A 67 -3.18 -23.67 -12.56
C ARG A 67 -3.45 -23.20 -13.99
N ASN A 68 -2.41 -22.83 -14.74
CA ASN A 68 -2.52 -22.37 -16.12
C ASN A 68 -1.84 -23.34 -17.09
#